data_AF-A0A0D7W953-F1
#
_entry.id   AF-A0A0D7W953-F1
#
_cell.length_a   1.000
_cell.length_b   1.000
_cell.length_c   1.000
_cell.angle_alpha   90.00
_cell.angle_beta   90.00
_cell.angle_gamma   90.00
#
_symmetry.space_group_name_H-M   'P 1'
#
loop_
_entity.id
_entity.type
_entity.pdbx_description
1 polymer ?
#
loop_
_entity_poly.entity_id
_entity_poly.type
_entity_poly.pdbx_seq_one_letter_code
_entity_poly.pdbx_strand_id
1 'polypeptide(L)'
;MVFNCNNSDVLNNINPKQGILKASSTLKAIKTKQFILDSYSAPNPQYIQIVQDTAEVKYLSFLNTYNNAIYLYDYTSLTFVKKIIYERKGGDGILEPLGYYIKTLDSIYVYDKPTTSLILANSQGHILERMSLKTNLDIRDTDWTLKFPQYRSHTAMPIMLTPKELLFTGQFIGSVPEEIVPHFKFTAHLNLKTKQVNFTHGYPKELYGSGFNWKGGMYTQVFPELHPDGDKLIYSFPVSHNLYIADLKSENYTTVYGGSNVIYDIASIDETPKKTSPQQFLTHIIEEDQYLGIRYDKYRKVYYRFFALGANAKTLDKKNIGVIIMDKEFKYLGETVFGNWKNWNYNNVFVTEEGLNIEYLDDNHDEGNLTIKVFAIKPL
;
A
#
# COMPACT_ATOMS: atom_id res chain seq x y z
N MET A 1 19.01 43.47 8.37
CA MET A 1 19.46 42.07 8.54
C MET A 1 18.58 41.23 7.62
N VAL A 2 19.08 40.87 6.44
CA VAL A 2 18.33 40.08 5.46
C VAL A 2 18.48 38.62 5.87
N PHE A 3 17.40 37.99 6.35
CA PHE A 3 17.39 36.55 6.59
C PHE A 3 17.39 35.84 5.25
N ASN A 4 18.55 35.34 4.86
CA ASN A 4 18.72 34.46 3.71
C ASN A 4 18.34 33.03 4.16
N CYS A 5 17.06 32.70 4.23
CA CYS A 5 16.61 31.31 4.38
C CYS A 5 16.67 30.65 3.01
N ASN A 6 17.75 29.95 2.68
CA ASN A 6 17.89 29.35 1.35
C ASN A 6 18.37 27.89 1.28
N ASN A 7 18.54 27.18 2.40
CA ASN A 7 18.93 25.77 2.34
C ASN A 7 17.87 24.91 3.03
N SER A 8 17.21 24.04 2.27
CA SER A 8 16.60 22.83 2.83
C SER A 8 17.73 21.92 3.30
N ASP A 9 17.63 21.37 4.51
CA ASP A 9 18.54 20.29 4.89
C ASP A 9 18.28 19.08 3.97
N VAL A 10 19.35 18.42 3.54
CA VAL A 10 19.26 17.18 2.75
C VAL A 10 19.38 16.01 3.71
N LEU A 11 18.34 15.18 3.76
CA LEU A 11 18.47 13.87 4.42
C LEU A 11 19.22 12.93 3.48
N ASN A 12 20.30 12.34 3.97
CA ASN A 12 20.95 11.19 3.34
C ASN A 12 20.76 9.98 4.25
N ASN A 13 19.79 9.12 3.92
CA ASN A 13 19.55 7.90 4.67
C ASN A 13 20.53 6.82 4.22
N ILE A 14 21.55 6.59 5.05
CA ILE A 14 22.65 5.67 4.72
C ILE A 14 22.20 4.21 4.88
N ASN A 15 22.54 3.33 3.94
CA ASN A 15 22.33 1.89 4.08
C ASN A 15 23.53 1.22 4.76
N PRO A 16 23.49 0.92 6.08
CA PRO A 16 24.63 0.37 6.79
C PRO A 16 24.97 -1.08 6.43
N LYS A 17 24.08 -1.79 5.70
CA LYS A 17 24.27 -3.21 5.37
C LYS A 17 24.31 -3.50 3.87
N GLN A 18 24.50 -2.48 3.06
CA GLN A 18 24.69 -2.66 1.63
C GLN A 18 25.84 -3.64 1.33
N GLY A 19 25.61 -4.59 0.43
CA GLY A 19 26.62 -5.56 -0.03
C GLY A 19 27.07 -6.62 0.98
N ILE A 20 26.65 -6.56 2.24
CA ILE A 20 27.12 -7.47 3.31
C ILE A 20 26.06 -8.44 3.84
N LEU A 21 24.80 -8.32 3.41
CA LEU A 21 23.75 -9.27 3.76
C LEU A 21 23.99 -10.61 3.06
N LYS A 22 23.85 -11.70 3.81
CA LYS A 22 24.05 -13.06 3.30
C LYS A 22 22.69 -13.71 3.02
N ALA A 23 22.43 -13.99 1.75
CA ALA A 23 21.21 -14.68 1.36
C ALA A 23 21.33 -16.19 1.57
N SER A 24 20.27 -16.80 2.09
CA SER A 24 20.06 -18.26 2.16
C SER A 24 18.96 -18.73 1.21
N SER A 25 18.16 -17.79 0.70
CA SER A 25 16.94 -18.07 -0.05
C SER A 25 16.74 -17.06 -1.18
N THR A 26 15.92 -17.44 -2.17
CA THR A 26 15.49 -16.57 -3.29
C THR A 26 14.03 -16.88 -3.64
N LEU A 27 13.34 -15.96 -4.29
CA LEU A 27 12.03 -16.22 -4.90
C LEU A 27 12.17 -16.69 -6.34
N LYS A 28 11.39 -17.70 -6.71
CA LYS A 28 11.25 -18.14 -8.11
C LYS A 28 9.78 -18.24 -8.48
N ALA A 29 9.42 -17.73 -9.66
CA ALA A 29 8.09 -17.94 -10.22
C ALA A 29 7.89 -19.44 -10.51
N ILE A 30 6.78 -19.99 -10.04
CA ILE A 30 6.47 -21.42 -10.15
C ILE A 30 5.14 -21.71 -10.89
N LYS A 31 4.27 -20.70 -11.03
CA LYS A 31 2.96 -20.86 -11.64
C LYS A 31 2.45 -19.53 -12.17
N THR A 32 1.61 -19.60 -13.20
CA THR A 32 0.83 -18.47 -13.72
C THR A 32 -0.65 -18.83 -13.59
N LYS A 33 -1.47 -17.92 -13.09
CA LYS A 33 -2.93 -18.00 -13.07
C LYS A 33 -3.47 -16.87 -13.95
N GLN A 34 -4.44 -17.18 -14.79
CA GLN A 34 -5.09 -16.20 -15.67
C GLN A 34 -6.59 -16.25 -15.44
N PHE A 35 -7.16 -15.10 -15.10
CA PHE A 35 -8.59 -14.94 -14.87
C PHE A 35 -9.17 -14.20 -16.06
N ILE A 36 -10.06 -14.86 -16.79
CA ILE A 36 -10.70 -14.27 -17.98
C ILE A 36 -11.60 -13.12 -17.55
N LEU A 37 -11.35 -11.95 -18.12
CA LEU A 37 -12.07 -10.71 -17.86
C LEU A 37 -13.26 -10.57 -18.80
N ASP A 38 -14.31 -9.89 -18.32
CA ASP A 38 -15.43 -9.49 -19.17
C ASP A 38 -15.09 -8.21 -19.95
N SER A 39 -15.94 -7.84 -20.90
CA SER A 39 -15.76 -6.63 -21.72
C SER A 39 -15.86 -5.30 -20.94
N TYR A 40 -16.14 -5.36 -19.64
CA TYR A 40 -16.23 -4.19 -18.76
C TYR A 40 -15.03 -4.08 -17.82
N SER A 41 -14.11 -5.03 -17.87
CA SER A 41 -12.96 -5.14 -16.97
C SER A 41 -11.66 -5.10 -17.75
N ALA A 42 -10.60 -4.63 -17.10
CA ALA A 42 -9.26 -4.57 -17.66
C ALA A 42 -8.25 -5.10 -16.62
N PRO A 43 -7.07 -5.57 -17.05
CA PRO A 43 -5.98 -5.89 -16.14
C PRO A 43 -5.53 -4.63 -15.38
N ASN A 44 -4.70 -4.80 -14.36
CA ASN A 44 -4.27 -3.73 -13.45
C ASN A 44 -5.44 -3.10 -12.66
N PRO A 45 -6.30 -3.89 -11.99
CA PRO A 45 -7.39 -3.33 -11.21
C PRO A 45 -6.84 -2.54 -10.02
N GLN A 46 -7.61 -1.54 -9.57
CA GLN A 46 -7.19 -0.64 -8.49
C GLN A 46 -6.85 -1.37 -7.18
N TYR A 47 -7.59 -2.45 -6.88
CA TYR A 47 -7.52 -3.11 -5.59
C TYR A 47 -7.95 -4.58 -5.72
N ILE A 48 -7.18 -5.50 -5.16
CA ILE A 48 -7.44 -6.94 -5.12
C ILE A 48 -7.51 -7.41 -3.67
N GLN A 49 -8.27 -8.48 -3.40
CA GLN A 49 -8.25 -9.17 -2.12
C GLN A 49 -8.38 -10.68 -2.35
N ILE A 50 -7.68 -11.47 -1.52
CA ILE A 50 -8.01 -12.88 -1.35
C ILE A 50 -8.98 -13.00 -0.19
N VAL A 51 -10.14 -13.59 -0.47
CA VAL A 51 -11.22 -13.80 0.50
C VAL A 51 -11.35 -15.29 0.76
N GLN A 52 -11.21 -15.68 2.02
CA GLN A 52 -11.53 -17.03 2.47
C GLN A 52 -13.01 -17.05 2.89
N ASP A 53 -13.85 -17.77 2.15
CA ASP A 53 -15.29 -17.86 2.41
C ASP A 53 -15.60 -19.03 3.36
N THR A 54 -15.11 -20.21 3.01
CA THR A 54 -15.13 -21.42 3.86
C THR A 54 -13.73 -22.01 3.94
N ALA A 55 -13.52 -23.15 4.61
CA ALA A 55 -12.21 -23.82 4.61
C ALA A 55 -11.75 -24.24 3.20
N GLU A 56 -12.69 -24.49 2.29
CA GLU A 56 -12.43 -25.03 0.95
C GLU A 56 -12.55 -23.96 -0.15
N VAL A 57 -13.40 -22.95 0.07
CA VAL A 57 -13.72 -21.95 -0.96
C VAL A 57 -12.94 -20.67 -0.73
N LYS A 58 -12.20 -20.27 -1.76
CA LYS A 58 -11.37 -19.07 -1.78
C LYS A 58 -11.65 -18.27 -3.03
N TYR A 59 -11.95 -16.99 -2.85
CA TYR A 59 -12.14 -16.07 -3.95
C TYR A 59 -10.93 -15.16 -4.12
N LEU A 60 -10.56 -14.93 -5.39
CA LEU A 60 -9.88 -13.70 -5.78
C LEU A 60 -10.96 -12.67 -6.10
N SER A 61 -10.93 -11.55 -5.40
CA SER A 61 -11.76 -10.40 -5.73
C SER A 61 -10.94 -9.24 -6.24
N PHE A 62 -11.54 -8.43 -7.12
CA PHE A 62 -10.96 -7.16 -7.54
C PHE A 62 -12.02 -6.08 -7.71
N LEU A 63 -11.61 -4.83 -7.48
CA LEU A 63 -12.45 -3.66 -7.68
C LEU A 63 -12.34 -3.14 -9.10
N ASN A 64 -13.46 -3.13 -9.80
CA ASN A 64 -13.63 -2.48 -11.08
C ASN A 64 -14.23 -1.07 -10.85
N THR A 65 -13.41 -0.04 -11.05
CA THR A 65 -13.79 1.36 -10.84
C THR A 65 -14.59 1.95 -12.01
N TYR A 66 -14.60 1.28 -13.17
CA TYR A 66 -15.39 1.71 -14.34
C TYR A 66 -16.89 1.54 -14.07
N ASN A 67 -17.30 0.35 -13.61
CA ASN A 67 -18.70 0.03 -13.33
C ASN A 67 -19.06 -0.02 -11.84
N ASN A 68 -18.17 0.44 -10.95
CA ASN A 68 -18.34 0.42 -9.49
C ASN A 68 -18.75 -0.97 -8.97
N ALA A 69 -18.00 -2.01 -9.35
CA ALA A 69 -18.31 -3.36 -8.91
C ALA A 69 -17.09 -4.09 -8.33
N ILE A 70 -17.34 -4.93 -7.33
CA ILE A 70 -16.36 -5.91 -6.87
C ILE A 70 -16.66 -7.23 -7.56
N TYR A 71 -15.70 -7.71 -8.35
CA TYR A 71 -15.76 -8.99 -9.02
C TYR A 71 -15.21 -10.07 -8.11
N LEU A 72 -15.77 -11.28 -8.14
CA LEU A 72 -15.30 -12.45 -7.41
C LEU A 72 -15.10 -13.61 -8.39
N TYR A 73 -13.91 -14.19 -8.35
CA TYR A 73 -13.50 -15.38 -9.08
C TYR A 73 -13.11 -16.46 -8.09
N ASP A 74 -13.41 -17.72 -8.40
CA ASP A 74 -12.85 -18.84 -7.64
C ASP A 74 -11.34 -18.91 -7.91
N TYR A 75 -10.53 -18.85 -6.86
CA TYR A 75 -9.07 -18.80 -7.00
C TYR A 75 -8.46 -20.15 -7.43
N THR A 76 -9.19 -21.26 -7.26
CA THR A 76 -8.75 -22.61 -7.58
C THR A 76 -9.09 -22.95 -9.03
N SER A 77 -10.36 -22.83 -9.43
CA SER A 77 -10.83 -23.10 -10.79
C SER A 77 -10.59 -21.94 -11.77
N LEU A 78 -10.26 -20.73 -11.26
CA LEU A 78 -10.04 -19.50 -12.03
C LEU A 78 -11.30 -18.96 -12.73
N THR A 79 -12.48 -19.48 -12.37
CA THR A 79 -13.75 -19.13 -13.01
C THR A 79 -14.42 -17.95 -12.32
N PHE A 80 -15.06 -17.09 -13.12
CA PHE A 80 -15.93 -16.04 -12.60
C PHE A 80 -17.08 -16.65 -11.77
N VAL A 81 -17.37 -16.05 -10.62
CA VAL A 81 -18.45 -16.50 -9.72
C VAL A 81 -19.59 -15.49 -9.73
N LYS A 82 -19.30 -14.24 -9.39
CA LYS A 82 -20.29 -13.15 -9.33
C LYS A 82 -19.61 -11.78 -9.29
N LYS A 83 -20.42 -10.73 -9.42
CA LYS A 83 -20.01 -9.36 -9.11
C LYS A 83 -21.05 -8.67 -8.24
N ILE A 84 -20.59 -7.78 -7.36
CA ILE A 84 -21.41 -6.95 -6.48
C ILE A 84 -21.31 -5.54 -7.03
N ILE A 85 -22.44 -4.98 -7.47
CA ILE A 85 -22.49 -3.67 -8.13
C ILE A 85 -22.97 -2.64 -7.11
N TYR A 86 -22.32 -1.47 -7.11
CA TYR A 86 -22.72 -0.31 -6.33
C TYR A 86 -23.24 0.78 -7.26
N GLU A 87 -24.50 1.18 -7.05
CA GLU A 87 -25.09 2.28 -7.79
C GLU A 87 -24.32 3.58 -7.53
N ARG A 88 -24.20 4.45 -8.53
CA ARG A 88 -23.54 5.78 -8.37
C ARG A 88 -24.47 6.83 -7.78
N LYS A 89 -25.78 6.61 -7.86
CA LYS A 89 -26.83 7.59 -7.51
C LYS A 89 -27.85 6.96 -6.56
N GLY A 90 -28.64 7.81 -5.90
CA GLY A 90 -29.67 7.38 -4.94
C GLY A 90 -29.12 7.27 -3.51
N GLY A 91 -29.99 6.90 -2.56
CA GLY A 91 -29.63 6.78 -1.14
C GLY A 91 -28.51 5.77 -0.89
N ASP A 92 -28.46 4.71 -1.71
CA ASP A 92 -27.44 3.66 -1.70
C ASP A 92 -26.23 3.96 -2.61
N GLY A 93 -26.05 5.21 -3.05
CA GLY A 93 -25.01 5.56 -3.99
C GLY A 93 -23.58 5.50 -3.43
N ILE A 94 -22.65 4.83 -4.11
CA ILE A 94 -21.20 4.95 -3.92
C ILE A 94 -20.62 5.69 -5.13
N LEU A 95 -19.98 6.83 -4.91
CA LEU A 95 -19.58 7.72 -6.01
C LEU A 95 -18.35 7.19 -6.76
N GLU A 96 -17.25 6.98 -6.03
CA GLU A 96 -15.98 6.48 -6.56
C GLU A 96 -15.35 5.54 -5.52
N PRO A 97 -15.67 4.23 -5.58
CA PRO A 97 -15.03 3.24 -4.73
C PRO A 97 -13.56 3.11 -5.14
N LEU A 98 -12.63 3.14 -4.18
CA LEU A 98 -11.18 2.97 -4.45
C LEU A 98 -10.49 1.87 -3.63
N GLY A 99 -11.14 1.37 -2.58
CA GLY A 99 -10.61 0.29 -1.76
C GLY A 99 -11.73 -0.43 -1.04
N TYR A 100 -11.49 -1.66 -0.62
CA TYR A 100 -12.50 -2.43 0.09
C TYR A 100 -11.90 -3.50 1.00
N TYR A 101 -12.75 -4.02 1.88
CA TYR A 101 -12.49 -5.18 2.71
C TYR A 101 -13.75 -6.03 2.83
N ILE A 102 -13.71 -7.26 2.31
CA ILE A 102 -14.77 -8.25 2.46
C ILE A 102 -14.52 -9.01 3.76
N LYS A 103 -15.25 -8.66 4.82
CA LYS A 103 -15.24 -9.43 6.08
C LYS A 103 -16.08 -10.69 5.94
N THR A 104 -17.27 -10.52 5.39
CA THR A 104 -18.18 -11.57 4.89
C THR A 104 -18.91 -10.98 3.69
N LEU A 105 -19.63 -11.81 2.94
CA LEU A 105 -20.42 -11.31 1.80
C LEU A 105 -21.51 -10.31 2.22
N ASP A 106 -22.00 -10.37 3.46
CA ASP A 106 -22.99 -9.42 4.00
C ASP A 106 -22.36 -8.33 4.88
N SER A 107 -21.04 -8.21 4.87
CA SER A 107 -20.30 -7.17 5.58
C SER A 107 -19.06 -6.77 4.79
N ILE A 108 -19.30 -5.94 3.78
CA ILE A 108 -18.28 -5.42 2.87
C ILE A 108 -18.07 -3.95 3.18
N TYR A 109 -16.84 -3.60 3.55
CA TYR A 109 -16.44 -2.22 3.76
C TYR A 109 -15.86 -1.68 2.47
N VAL A 110 -16.38 -0.56 1.98
CA VAL A 110 -15.95 0.08 0.73
C VAL A 110 -15.56 1.52 1.01
N TYR A 111 -14.35 1.90 0.62
CA TYR A 111 -13.90 3.28 0.72
C TYR A 111 -14.42 4.09 -0.48
N ASP A 112 -15.26 5.08 -0.19
CA ASP A 112 -15.75 6.05 -1.16
C ASP A 112 -14.92 7.33 -1.07
N LYS A 113 -14.12 7.57 -2.11
CA LYS A 113 -13.12 8.64 -2.13
C LYS A 113 -13.71 10.05 -2.00
N PRO A 114 -14.75 10.45 -2.77
CA PRO A 114 -15.21 11.84 -2.77
C PRO A 114 -15.86 12.23 -1.44
N THR A 115 -16.56 11.29 -0.79
CA THR A 115 -17.13 11.50 0.54
C THR A 115 -16.11 11.28 1.66
N THR A 116 -14.97 10.66 1.36
CA THR A 116 -13.93 10.29 2.33
C THR A 116 -14.54 9.47 3.47
N SER A 117 -15.25 8.41 3.12
CA SER A 117 -16.01 7.58 4.06
C SER A 117 -15.79 6.09 3.80
N LEU A 118 -15.85 5.29 4.85
CA LEU A 118 -16.04 3.85 4.75
C LEU A 118 -17.53 3.54 4.77
N ILE A 119 -17.99 2.79 3.78
CA ILE A 119 -19.38 2.38 3.60
C ILE A 119 -19.45 0.90 3.94
N LEU A 120 -20.35 0.52 4.84
CA LEU A 120 -20.70 -0.87 5.07
C LEU A 120 -21.85 -1.24 4.14
N ALA A 121 -21.65 -2.25 3.29
CA ALA A 121 -22.65 -2.76 2.36
C ALA A 121 -22.76 -4.28 2.43
N ASN A 122 -23.87 -4.82 1.92
CA ASN A 122 -24.11 -6.25 1.84
C ASN A 122 -23.81 -6.83 0.43
N SER A 123 -24.13 -8.10 0.24
CA SER A 123 -23.86 -8.84 -1.00
C SER A 123 -24.72 -8.40 -2.19
N GLN A 124 -25.80 -7.66 -1.95
CA GLN A 124 -26.67 -7.05 -2.98
C GLN A 124 -26.24 -5.62 -3.33
N GLY A 125 -25.22 -5.07 -2.67
CA GLY A 125 -24.78 -3.69 -2.87
C GLY A 125 -25.58 -2.65 -2.10
N HIS A 126 -26.51 -3.07 -1.22
CA HIS A 126 -27.27 -2.15 -0.37
C HIS A 126 -26.38 -1.59 0.74
N ILE A 127 -26.52 -0.29 1.03
CA ILE A 127 -25.74 0.38 2.06
C ILE A 127 -26.43 0.18 3.41
N LEU A 128 -25.67 -0.37 4.35
CA LEU A 128 -26.09 -0.55 5.74
C LEU A 128 -25.66 0.64 6.60
N GLU A 129 -24.50 1.22 6.31
CA GLU A 129 -23.94 2.31 7.11
C GLU A 129 -22.89 3.14 6.37
N ARG A 130 -22.73 4.42 6.74
CA ARG A 130 -21.68 5.30 6.25
C ARG A 130 -20.90 5.90 7.43
N MET A 131 -19.59 5.72 7.43
CA MET A 131 -18.69 6.15 8.49
C MET A 131 -17.67 7.13 7.90
N SER A 132 -17.77 8.41 8.29
CA SER A 132 -16.89 9.47 7.80
C SER A 132 -15.47 9.31 8.35
N LEU A 133 -14.46 9.36 7.47
CA LEU A 133 -13.03 9.36 7.82
C LEU A 133 -12.46 10.77 7.97
N LYS A 134 -13.33 11.77 8.11
CA LYS A 134 -12.98 13.18 8.30
C LYS A 134 -13.83 13.81 9.42
N THR A 135 -14.05 13.01 10.47
CA THR A 135 -14.97 13.25 11.60
C THR A 135 -15.13 14.72 11.99
N ASN A 136 -16.37 15.18 12.21
CA ASN A 136 -16.71 16.47 12.84
C ASN A 136 -16.13 17.74 12.19
N LEU A 137 -15.86 17.73 10.88
CA LEU A 137 -15.53 18.97 10.18
C LEU A 137 -16.77 19.86 9.98
N ASP A 138 -16.62 21.15 10.27
CA ASP A 138 -17.48 22.17 9.65
C ASP A 138 -17.31 22.05 8.13
N ILE A 139 -18.42 22.06 7.39
CA ILE A 139 -18.41 21.97 5.92
C ILE A 139 -17.58 23.08 5.25
N ARG A 140 -17.28 24.16 5.99
CA ARG A 140 -16.44 25.29 5.57
C ARG A 140 -14.95 25.11 5.84
N ASP A 141 -14.54 24.06 6.56
CA ASP A 141 -13.14 23.78 6.85
C ASP A 141 -12.44 23.20 5.60
N THR A 142 -11.78 24.09 4.87
CA THR A 142 -11.05 23.76 3.65
C THR A 142 -9.67 23.15 3.91
N ASP A 143 -9.18 23.22 5.16
CA ASP A 143 -7.85 22.77 5.57
C ASP A 143 -7.86 21.34 6.15
N TRP A 144 -8.95 20.60 5.96
CA TRP A 144 -9.08 19.24 6.48
C TRP A 144 -7.95 18.30 6.03
N THR A 145 -7.36 18.56 4.86
CA THR A 145 -6.25 17.78 4.31
C THR A 145 -4.96 17.89 5.15
N LEU A 146 -4.82 18.95 5.95
CA LEU A 146 -3.74 19.11 6.93
C LEU A 146 -4.00 18.37 8.25
N LYS A 147 -5.22 17.87 8.45
CA LYS A 147 -5.67 17.25 9.71
C LYS A 147 -5.94 15.76 9.59
N PHE A 148 -6.37 15.32 8.41
CA PHE A 148 -6.79 13.94 8.19
C PHE A 148 -6.06 13.30 7.00
N PRO A 149 -5.78 11.99 7.06
CA PRO A 149 -5.16 11.25 5.97
C PRO A 149 -5.99 11.29 4.69
N GLN A 150 -5.28 11.35 3.57
CA GLN A 150 -5.82 11.05 2.25
C GLN A 150 -5.44 9.64 1.85
N TYR A 151 -6.37 8.90 1.25
CA TYR A 151 -6.19 7.48 1.00
C TYR A 151 -5.96 7.21 -0.49
N ARG A 152 -4.87 6.53 -0.80
CA ARG A 152 -4.59 5.93 -2.11
C ARG A 152 -4.61 4.42 -1.96
N SER A 153 -5.81 3.85 -1.92
CA SER A 153 -5.99 2.43 -1.64
C SER A 153 -5.55 1.58 -2.81
N HIS A 154 -4.78 0.54 -2.51
CA HIS A 154 -4.45 -0.56 -3.39
C HIS A 154 -4.07 -1.77 -2.53
N THR A 155 -3.86 -2.95 -3.12
CA THR A 155 -3.61 -4.16 -2.33
C THR A 155 -2.38 -4.03 -1.43
N ALA A 156 -1.35 -3.25 -1.83
CA ALA A 156 -0.17 -2.90 -1.01
C ALA A 156 -0.42 -1.88 0.14
N MET A 157 -1.59 -1.23 0.21
CA MET A 157 -2.05 -0.36 1.30
C MET A 157 -3.49 -0.74 1.69
N PRO A 158 -3.68 -1.87 2.39
CA PRO A 158 -4.97 -2.47 2.52
C PRO A 158 -5.74 -1.89 3.70
N ILE A 159 -7.06 -2.02 3.66
CA ILE A 159 -7.87 -1.99 4.88
C ILE A 159 -7.61 -3.29 5.64
N MET A 160 -7.24 -3.20 6.91
CA MET A 160 -6.89 -4.36 7.75
C MET A 160 -7.92 -4.53 8.86
N LEU A 161 -8.19 -5.78 9.23
CA LEU A 161 -9.15 -6.12 10.28
C LEU A 161 -8.42 -6.62 11.53
N THR A 162 -8.80 -6.06 12.68
CA THR A 162 -8.54 -6.65 13.99
C THR A 162 -9.86 -7.16 14.59
N PRO A 163 -9.86 -7.87 15.73
CA PRO A 163 -11.10 -8.28 16.38
C PRO A 163 -12.02 -7.13 16.78
N LYS A 164 -11.51 -5.89 16.92
CA LYS A 164 -12.26 -4.73 17.45
C LYS A 164 -12.50 -3.64 16.42
N GLU A 165 -11.65 -3.52 15.41
CA GLU A 165 -11.61 -2.36 14.53
C GLU A 165 -11.13 -2.69 13.12
N LEU A 166 -11.46 -1.82 12.18
CA LEU A 166 -10.78 -1.72 10.90
C LEU A 166 -9.72 -0.64 10.98
N LEU A 167 -8.55 -0.98 10.46
CA LEU A 167 -7.40 -0.08 10.35
C LEU A 167 -7.27 0.33 8.90
N PHE A 168 -7.10 1.62 8.67
CA PHE A 168 -6.94 2.15 7.33
C PHE A 168 -5.88 3.25 7.33
N THR A 169 -4.75 2.95 6.71
CA THR A 169 -3.62 3.87 6.63
C THR A 169 -3.71 4.67 5.33
N GLY A 170 -3.70 5.99 5.46
CA GLY A 170 -3.55 6.91 4.35
C GLY A 170 -2.20 7.62 4.41
N GLN A 171 -2.16 8.82 3.86
CA GLN A 171 -0.96 9.66 3.78
C GLN A 171 -1.32 11.14 3.71
N PHE A 172 -0.32 11.99 3.87
CA PHE A 172 -0.37 13.36 3.36
C PHE A 172 0.15 13.37 1.91
N ILE A 173 -0.69 13.76 0.94
CA ILE A 173 -0.33 13.67 -0.49
C ILE A 173 0.73 14.71 -0.90
N GLY A 174 0.78 15.84 -0.21
CA GLY A 174 1.75 16.90 -0.49
C GLY A 174 3.10 16.69 0.19
N SER A 175 3.96 17.71 0.10
CA SER A 175 5.22 17.74 0.85
C SER A 175 4.85 17.95 2.29
N VAL A 176 5.18 16.99 3.16
CA VAL A 176 4.83 17.07 4.59
C VAL A 176 5.44 18.33 5.19
N PRO A 177 4.64 19.34 5.59
CA PRO A 177 5.17 20.51 6.26
C PRO A 177 5.72 20.13 7.63
N GLU A 178 6.84 20.73 8.04
CA GLU A 178 7.45 20.44 9.34
C GLU A 178 6.46 20.65 10.49
N GLU A 179 5.58 21.64 10.34
CA GLU A 179 4.58 21.98 11.33
C GLU A 179 3.64 20.80 11.59
N ILE A 180 3.22 20.05 10.56
CA ILE A 180 2.23 18.97 10.73
C ILE A 180 2.82 17.64 11.19
N VAL A 181 4.13 17.41 10.98
CA VAL A 181 4.81 16.14 11.35
C VAL A 181 4.43 15.64 12.76
N PRO A 182 4.45 16.46 13.83
CA PRO A 182 4.14 15.96 15.18
C PRO A 182 2.66 15.59 15.41
N HIS A 183 1.71 16.09 14.61
CA HIS A 183 0.27 15.94 14.89
C HIS A 183 -0.56 15.33 13.75
N PHE A 184 -0.03 15.22 12.54
CA PHE A 184 -0.72 14.51 11.45
C PHE A 184 -0.68 13.00 11.71
N LYS A 185 -1.84 12.42 11.97
CA LYS A 185 -2.00 10.98 12.23
C LYS A 185 -2.57 10.29 11.00
N PHE A 186 -1.81 9.35 10.42
CA PHE A 186 -2.14 8.78 9.11
C PHE A 186 -2.93 7.47 9.16
N THR A 187 -3.09 6.83 10.33
CA THR A 187 -3.84 5.57 10.47
C THR A 187 -5.18 5.82 11.14
N ALA A 188 -6.27 5.59 10.41
CA ALA A 188 -7.61 5.59 10.96
C ALA A 188 -7.96 4.25 11.62
N HIS A 189 -8.64 4.35 12.75
CA HIS A 189 -9.17 3.24 13.55
C HIS A 189 -10.69 3.37 13.57
N LEU A 190 -11.37 2.54 12.80
CA LEU A 190 -12.83 2.45 12.81
C LEU A 190 -13.27 1.34 13.76
N ASN A 191 -13.85 1.72 14.89
CA ASN A 191 -14.37 0.75 15.86
C ASN A 191 -15.60 0.02 15.30
N LEU A 192 -15.57 -1.32 15.26
CA LEU A 192 -16.65 -2.13 14.67
C LEU A 192 -17.97 -2.04 15.44
N LYS A 193 -17.92 -1.75 16.75
CA LYS A 193 -19.10 -1.67 17.63
C LYS A 193 -19.65 -0.25 17.72
N THR A 194 -18.81 0.72 18.01
CA THR A 194 -19.24 2.11 18.26
C THR A 194 -19.29 2.96 16.99
N LYS A 195 -18.65 2.50 15.90
CA LYS A 195 -18.62 3.19 14.60
C LYS A 195 -17.86 4.51 14.61
N GLN A 196 -17.20 4.80 15.73
CA GLN A 196 -16.34 5.96 15.90
C GLN A 196 -15.02 5.72 15.18
N VAL A 197 -14.48 6.80 14.61
CA VAL A 197 -13.18 6.82 13.94
C VAL A 197 -12.23 7.67 14.78
N ASN A 198 -11.08 7.10 15.13
CA ASN A 198 -9.95 7.81 15.73
C ASN A 198 -8.73 7.69 14.82
N PHE A 199 -7.70 8.51 15.05
CA PHE A 199 -6.48 8.51 14.25
C PHE A 199 -5.25 8.39 15.13
N THR A 200 -4.29 7.59 14.70
CA THR A 200 -3.02 7.37 15.41
C THR A 200 -1.85 7.34 14.41
N HIS A 201 -0.63 7.32 14.96
CA HIS A 201 0.62 7.16 14.23
C HIS A 201 0.92 8.28 13.22
N GLY A 202 2.00 9.04 13.47
CA GLY A 202 2.43 10.14 12.61
C GLY A 202 3.73 9.83 11.88
N TYR A 203 4.12 10.70 10.94
CA TYR A 203 5.38 10.54 10.21
C TYR A 203 6.59 10.60 11.17
N PRO A 204 7.56 9.67 11.06
CA PRO A 204 8.79 9.74 11.86
C PRO A 204 9.55 11.03 11.58
N LYS A 205 9.91 11.77 12.63
CA LYS A 205 10.56 13.08 12.50
C LYS A 205 11.93 12.98 11.84
N GLU A 206 12.64 11.88 12.05
CA GLU A 206 13.93 11.62 11.43
C GLU A 206 13.86 11.36 9.92
N LEU A 207 12.68 11.03 9.37
CA LEU A 207 12.48 10.83 7.93
C LEU A 207 11.85 12.03 7.24
N TYR A 208 10.90 12.70 7.92
CA TYR A 208 10.04 13.72 7.30
C TYR A 208 10.07 15.07 8.04
N GLY A 209 10.82 15.19 9.13
CA GLY A 209 11.03 16.44 9.87
C GLY A 209 12.12 17.32 9.28
N SER A 210 12.48 18.39 10.00
CA SER A 210 13.62 19.27 9.69
C SER A 210 13.57 19.90 8.29
N GLY A 211 12.38 20.03 7.70
CA GLY A 211 12.21 20.63 6.38
C GLY A 211 12.72 19.78 5.20
N PHE A 212 13.00 18.48 5.41
CA PHE A 212 13.44 17.58 4.33
C PHE A 212 12.45 17.56 3.18
N ASN A 213 12.94 17.80 1.95
CA ASN A 213 12.09 17.90 0.79
C ASN A 213 11.92 16.55 0.08
N TRP A 214 10.80 15.92 0.37
CA TRP A 214 10.32 14.74 -0.35
C TRP A 214 9.22 15.06 -1.37
N LYS A 215 8.80 16.33 -1.49
CA LYS A 215 7.67 16.83 -2.30
C LYS A 215 6.28 16.25 -2.03
N GLY A 216 6.14 14.97 -1.71
CA GLY A 216 4.87 14.27 -1.53
C GLY A 216 4.71 13.04 -2.40
N GLY A 217 3.45 12.65 -2.65
CA GLY A 217 3.09 11.63 -3.64
C GLY A 217 3.56 10.23 -3.26
N MET A 218 4.64 9.76 -3.87
CA MET A 218 5.19 8.41 -3.66
C MET A 218 6.00 8.33 -2.37
N TYR A 219 6.83 9.33 -2.05
CA TYR A 219 7.69 9.29 -0.87
C TYR A 219 6.94 9.44 0.46
N THR A 220 5.73 9.98 0.43
CA THR A 220 4.87 10.11 1.62
C THR A 220 3.90 8.96 1.79
N GLN A 221 3.94 7.96 0.89
CA GLN A 221 3.19 6.72 1.07
C GLN A 221 3.64 6.01 2.34
N VAL A 222 2.67 5.44 3.04
CA VAL A 222 2.89 4.64 4.23
C VAL A 222 2.33 3.27 3.95
N PHE A 223 3.18 2.28 3.73
CA PHE A 223 2.73 0.92 3.44
C PHE A 223 2.60 0.13 4.74
N PRO A 224 1.38 -0.19 5.21
CA PRO A 224 1.19 -0.93 6.44
C PRO A 224 1.12 -2.45 6.20
N GLU A 225 1.45 -3.19 7.24
CA GLU A 225 1.09 -4.59 7.45
C GLU A 225 0.70 -4.78 8.91
N LEU A 226 -0.38 -5.53 9.15
CA LEU A 226 -0.75 -5.93 10.51
C LEU A 226 0.19 -7.03 10.99
N HIS A 227 0.85 -6.81 12.12
CA HIS A 227 1.69 -7.82 12.72
C HIS A 227 0.83 -9.03 13.15
N PRO A 228 1.34 -10.28 13.06
CA PRO A 228 0.55 -11.49 13.34
C PRO A 228 0.01 -11.61 14.77
N ASP A 229 0.54 -10.85 15.73
CA ASP A 229 -0.02 -10.77 17.09
C ASP A 229 -1.34 -9.98 17.16
N GLY A 230 -1.67 -9.22 16.12
CA GLY A 230 -2.88 -8.39 16.03
C GLY A 230 -2.84 -7.10 16.86
N ASP A 231 -1.73 -6.80 17.53
CA ASP A 231 -1.57 -5.68 18.45
C ASP A 231 -0.59 -4.62 17.93
N LYS A 232 0.11 -4.88 16.81
CA LYS A 232 1.08 -3.97 16.21
C LYS A 232 0.88 -3.77 14.72
N LEU A 233 1.25 -2.61 14.22
CA LEU A 233 1.40 -2.31 12.80
C LEU A 233 2.88 -2.25 12.44
N ILE A 234 3.17 -2.66 11.21
CA ILE A 234 4.49 -2.57 10.60
C ILE A 234 4.37 -1.60 9.45
N TYR A 235 5.13 -0.51 9.49
CA TYR A 235 5.16 0.46 8.40
C TYR A 235 6.47 0.34 7.62
N SER A 236 6.34 0.18 6.31
CA SER A 236 7.41 0.37 5.34
C SER A 236 7.26 1.77 4.76
N PHE A 237 8.22 2.65 5.07
CA PHE A 237 8.32 3.96 4.43
C PHE A 237 9.24 3.88 3.22
N PRO A 238 8.90 4.53 2.09
CA PRO A 238 9.70 4.49 0.87
C PRO A 238 11.16 4.91 1.06
N VAL A 239 11.38 5.87 1.95
CA VAL A 239 12.66 6.53 2.16
C VAL A 239 13.47 5.93 3.31
N SER A 240 13.15 4.71 3.77
CA SER A 240 13.81 4.11 4.94
C SER A 240 14.23 2.65 4.81
N HIS A 241 15.51 2.40 5.11
CA HIS A 241 16.05 1.04 5.29
C HIS A 241 15.41 0.28 6.46
N ASN A 242 14.83 1.00 7.42
CA ASN A 242 14.18 0.38 8.58
C ASN A 242 12.69 0.18 8.35
N LEU A 243 12.15 -0.85 9.00
CA LEU A 243 10.73 -0.99 9.26
C LEU A 243 10.40 -0.34 10.59
N TYR A 244 9.21 0.25 10.68
CA TYR A 244 8.71 0.92 11.87
C TYR A 244 7.59 0.08 12.47
N ILE A 245 7.86 -0.51 13.64
CA ILE A 245 6.91 -1.34 14.37
C ILE A 245 6.21 -0.48 15.41
N ALA A 246 4.90 -0.34 15.27
CA ALA A 246 4.07 0.57 16.04
C ALA A 246 3.02 -0.20 16.84
N ASP A 247 2.90 0.08 18.14
CA ASP A 247 1.90 -0.58 18.99
C ASP A 247 0.54 0.12 18.82
N LEU A 248 -0.54 -0.63 18.57
CA LEU A 248 -1.87 -0.05 18.38
C LEU A 248 -2.39 0.74 19.60
N LYS A 249 -1.84 0.51 20.79
CA LYS A 249 -2.23 1.15 22.06
C LYS A 249 -1.32 2.33 22.43
N SER A 250 -0.26 2.59 21.67
CA SER A 250 0.66 3.71 21.90
C SER A 250 0.94 4.47 20.60
N GLU A 251 1.59 5.62 20.67
CA GLU A 251 2.02 6.33 19.45
C GLU A 251 3.50 6.10 19.11
N ASN A 252 4.16 5.22 19.85
CA ASN A 252 5.60 5.02 19.75
C ASN A 252 5.97 4.00 18.67
N TYR A 253 7.10 4.25 18.01
CA TYR A 253 7.74 3.31 17.12
C TYR A 253 8.93 2.64 17.78
N THR A 254 9.12 1.37 17.44
CA THR A 254 10.43 0.72 17.48
C THR A 254 10.87 0.45 16.05
N THR A 255 12.18 0.43 15.79
CA THR A 255 12.71 0.22 14.44
C THR A 255 13.47 -1.10 14.36
N VAL A 256 13.38 -1.74 13.21
CA VAL A 256 14.18 -2.92 12.87
C VAL A 256 14.71 -2.76 11.45
N TYR A 257 15.95 -3.18 11.21
CA TYR A 257 16.51 -3.14 9.87
C TYR A 257 15.75 -4.11 8.97
N GLY A 258 15.18 -3.59 7.89
CA GLY A 258 14.49 -4.37 6.85
C GLY A 258 14.94 -3.94 5.45
N GLY A 259 16.22 -3.55 5.34
CA GLY A 259 16.80 -2.99 4.13
C GLY A 259 17.34 -4.06 3.17
N SER A 260 17.61 -3.64 1.94
CA SER A 260 18.11 -4.49 0.85
C SER A 260 19.64 -4.48 0.77
N ASN A 261 20.20 -5.55 0.18
CA ASN A 261 21.63 -5.63 -0.12
C ASN A 261 22.03 -4.80 -1.35
N VAL A 262 21.07 -4.54 -2.25
CA VAL A 262 21.29 -3.86 -3.54
C VAL A 262 20.76 -2.43 -3.62
N ILE A 263 20.01 -1.98 -2.60
CA ILE A 263 19.61 -0.58 -2.48
C ILE A 263 20.75 0.24 -1.86
N TYR A 264 21.06 1.37 -2.45
CA TYR A 264 22.05 2.34 -1.98
C TYR A 264 21.41 3.31 -0.97
N ASP A 265 22.17 4.33 -0.59
CA ASP A 265 21.66 5.42 0.24
C ASP A 265 20.49 6.13 -0.45
N ILE A 266 19.52 6.59 0.33
CA ILE A 266 18.34 7.31 -0.19
C ILE A 266 18.41 8.76 0.27
N ALA A 267 18.47 9.69 -0.68
CA ALA A 267 18.61 11.11 -0.41
C ALA A 267 17.30 11.89 -0.67
N SER A 268 17.04 12.93 0.13
CA SER A 268 15.97 13.89 -0.18
C SER A 268 16.39 14.85 -1.28
N ILE A 269 15.43 15.56 -1.86
CA ILE A 269 15.72 16.56 -2.89
C ILE A 269 16.49 17.74 -2.27
N ASP A 270 17.66 18.05 -2.82
CA ASP A 270 18.48 19.23 -2.45
C ASP A 270 17.90 20.52 -3.06
N GLU A 271 16.69 20.87 -2.66
CA GLU A 271 15.98 22.10 -3.01
C GLU A 271 14.77 22.26 -2.08
N THR A 272 14.25 23.47 -1.96
CA THR A 272 12.99 23.71 -1.25
C THR A 272 11.77 23.12 -2.00
N PRO A 273 10.72 22.67 -1.28
CA PRO A 273 9.52 22.14 -1.92
C PRO A 273 8.83 23.11 -2.89
N LYS A 274 8.94 24.42 -2.65
CA LYS A 274 8.35 25.47 -3.51
C LYS A 274 9.09 25.65 -4.83
N LYS A 275 10.43 25.53 -4.83
CA LYS A 275 11.26 25.71 -6.03
C LYS A 275 11.43 24.42 -6.84
N THR A 276 11.23 23.25 -6.21
CA THR A 276 11.28 21.97 -6.90
C THR A 276 10.16 21.86 -7.93
N SER A 277 10.55 21.77 -9.21
CA SER A 277 9.63 21.59 -10.34
C SER A 277 9.07 20.17 -10.41
N PRO A 278 7.91 19.95 -11.08
CA PRO A 278 7.39 18.60 -11.32
C PRO A 278 8.37 17.68 -12.06
N GLN A 279 9.17 18.23 -12.98
CA GLN A 279 10.15 17.45 -13.74
C GLN A 279 11.34 17.03 -12.87
N GLN A 280 11.86 17.91 -12.01
CA GLN A 280 12.89 17.56 -11.04
C GLN A 280 12.39 16.47 -10.09
N PHE A 281 11.17 16.61 -9.58
CA PHE A 281 10.57 15.59 -8.72
C PHE A 281 10.42 14.25 -9.43
N LEU A 282 9.90 14.23 -10.66
CA LEU A 282 9.78 13.00 -11.45
C LEU A 282 11.14 12.35 -11.71
N THR A 283 12.14 13.15 -12.08
CA THR A 283 13.52 12.68 -12.33
C THR A 283 14.08 12.04 -11.07
N HIS A 284 13.95 12.71 -9.92
CA HIS A 284 14.39 12.18 -8.64
C HIS A 284 13.68 10.86 -8.28
N ILE A 285 12.35 10.74 -8.44
CA ILE A 285 11.66 9.45 -8.19
C ILE A 285 12.20 8.33 -9.11
N ILE A 286 12.53 8.64 -10.36
CA ILE A 286 13.04 7.66 -11.31
C ILE A 286 14.47 7.22 -10.94
N GLU A 287 15.32 8.15 -10.55
CA GLU A 287 16.73 7.92 -10.25
C GLU A 287 16.97 7.33 -8.86
N GLU A 288 16.11 7.61 -7.88
CA GLU A 288 16.31 7.21 -6.48
C GLU A 288 15.82 5.77 -6.21
N ASP A 289 16.54 5.02 -5.39
CA ASP A 289 16.03 3.77 -4.83
C ASP A 289 14.88 4.04 -3.84
N GLN A 290 13.93 3.12 -3.73
CA GLN A 290 12.83 3.25 -2.77
C GLN A 290 12.27 1.91 -2.30
N TYR A 291 11.83 1.87 -1.05
CA TYR A 291 11.05 0.75 -0.51
C TYR A 291 9.57 0.91 -0.86
N LEU A 292 8.85 -0.20 -0.90
CA LEU A 292 7.45 -0.27 -1.29
C LEU A 292 6.65 -1.07 -0.24
N GLY A 293 5.56 -1.69 -0.68
CA GLY A 293 4.69 -2.53 0.14
C GLY A 293 5.42 -3.61 0.93
N ILE A 294 4.90 -3.95 2.10
CA ILE A 294 5.33 -5.11 2.90
C ILE A 294 4.14 -6.04 3.11
N ARG A 295 4.33 -7.35 3.04
CA ARG A 295 3.27 -8.36 3.28
C ARG A 295 3.75 -9.47 4.17
N TYR A 296 2.96 -9.84 5.18
CA TYR A 296 3.20 -11.04 5.96
C TYR A 296 2.61 -12.26 5.27
N ASP A 297 3.39 -13.32 5.27
CA ASP A 297 3.01 -14.62 4.79
C ASP A 297 2.70 -15.55 5.94
N LYS A 298 1.41 -15.67 6.25
CA LYS A 298 0.95 -16.53 7.35
C LYS A 298 1.28 -18.02 7.15
N TYR A 299 1.51 -18.47 5.92
CA TYR A 299 1.74 -19.88 5.61
C TYR A 299 3.19 -20.27 5.83
N ARG A 300 4.12 -19.39 5.44
CA ARG A 300 5.57 -19.60 5.54
C ARG A 300 6.22 -18.85 6.71
N LYS A 301 5.47 -17.99 7.39
CA LYS A 301 5.91 -17.15 8.53
C LYS A 301 7.10 -16.27 8.17
N VAL A 302 6.97 -15.58 7.04
CA VAL A 302 7.98 -14.64 6.52
C VAL A 302 7.32 -13.30 6.16
N TYR A 303 8.13 -12.27 6.02
CA TYR A 303 7.71 -11.00 5.42
C TYR A 303 8.33 -10.83 4.03
N TYR A 304 7.54 -10.30 3.11
CA TYR A 304 7.99 -9.84 1.80
C TYR A 304 7.96 -8.32 1.79
N ARG A 305 9.12 -7.66 1.71
CA ARG A 305 9.20 -6.20 1.55
C ARG A 305 9.67 -5.87 0.14
N PHE A 306 8.83 -5.19 -0.61
CA PHE A 306 9.12 -4.80 -1.98
C PHE A 306 10.02 -3.56 -2.01
N PHE A 307 10.74 -3.41 -3.11
CA PHE A 307 11.53 -2.22 -3.40
C PHE A 307 11.61 -1.98 -4.91
N ALA A 308 11.89 -0.74 -5.31
CA ALA A 308 12.21 -0.36 -6.66
C ALA A 308 13.60 0.30 -6.71
N LEU A 309 14.39 -0.13 -7.68
CA LEU A 309 15.72 0.41 -7.94
C LEU A 309 15.63 1.69 -8.77
N GLY A 310 16.49 2.64 -8.43
CA GLY A 310 16.90 3.77 -9.23
C GLY A 310 17.21 3.34 -10.66
N ALA A 311 16.80 4.16 -11.62
CA ALA A 311 17.04 3.91 -13.03
C ALA A 311 17.52 5.19 -13.70
N ASN A 312 18.51 5.07 -14.57
CA ASN A 312 18.82 6.12 -15.53
C ASN A 312 17.84 6.00 -16.71
N ALA A 313 16.62 6.52 -16.51
CA ALA A 313 15.52 6.41 -17.46
C ALA A 313 14.66 7.68 -17.46
N LYS A 314 13.81 7.82 -18.50
CA LYS A 314 12.86 8.95 -18.59
C LYS A 314 11.51 8.66 -17.92
N THR A 315 11.24 7.40 -17.61
CA THR A 315 9.92 6.92 -17.20
C THR A 315 10.05 5.89 -16.08
N LEU A 316 9.07 5.90 -15.17
CA LEU A 316 9.03 5.03 -13.99
C LEU A 316 8.88 3.54 -14.34
N ASP A 317 8.31 3.23 -15.50
CA ASP A 317 8.08 1.87 -15.99
C ASP A 317 9.38 1.06 -16.12
N LYS A 318 10.53 1.73 -16.23
CA LYS A 318 11.86 1.11 -16.34
C LYS A 318 12.53 0.78 -15.01
N LYS A 319 12.00 1.26 -13.88
CA LYS A 319 12.56 0.90 -12.58
C LYS A 319 12.41 -0.60 -12.36
N ASN A 320 13.51 -1.26 -12.00
CA ASN A 320 13.48 -2.66 -11.63
C ASN A 320 12.87 -2.80 -10.24
N ILE A 321 12.04 -3.81 -10.04
CA ILE A 321 11.38 -4.13 -8.78
C ILE A 321 11.97 -5.42 -8.25
N GLY A 322 12.23 -5.42 -6.95
CA GLY A 322 12.59 -6.61 -6.21
C GLY A 322 11.80 -6.76 -4.93
N VAL A 323 12.09 -7.86 -4.25
CA VAL A 323 11.47 -8.21 -2.96
C VAL A 323 12.50 -8.84 -2.04
N ILE A 324 12.53 -8.36 -0.81
CA ILE A 324 13.31 -8.88 0.31
C ILE A 324 12.44 -9.89 1.03
N ILE A 325 13.02 -11.04 1.38
CA ILE A 325 12.42 -12.07 2.21
C ILE A 325 13.05 -11.97 3.59
N MET A 326 12.21 -11.87 4.63
CA MET A 326 12.65 -11.87 6.02
C MET A 326 11.90 -12.93 6.82
N ASP A 327 12.52 -13.51 7.84
CA ASP A 327 11.80 -14.37 8.78
C ASP A 327 10.81 -13.56 9.66
N LYS A 328 10.07 -14.25 10.52
CA LYS A 328 9.09 -13.62 11.42
C LYS A 328 9.72 -12.67 12.46
N GLU A 329 11.03 -12.73 12.67
CA GLU A 329 11.83 -11.83 13.51
C GLU A 329 12.55 -10.74 12.69
N PHE A 330 12.17 -10.55 11.43
CA PHE A 330 12.75 -9.58 10.50
C PHE A 330 14.21 -9.84 10.13
N LYS A 331 14.73 -11.06 10.33
CA LYS A 331 16.07 -11.41 9.85
C LYS A 331 16.01 -11.65 8.35
N TYR A 332 16.94 -11.02 7.63
CA TYR A 332 17.11 -11.19 6.20
C TYR A 332 17.36 -12.65 5.82
N LEU A 333 16.61 -13.17 4.86
CA LEU A 333 16.77 -14.50 4.28
C LEU A 333 17.27 -14.45 2.83
N GLY A 334 17.07 -13.34 2.13
CA GLY A 334 17.45 -13.17 0.73
C GLY A 334 16.60 -12.13 0.03
N GLU A 335 16.92 -11.86 -1.23
CA GLU A 335 16.14 -10.97 -2.07
C GLU A 335 16.19 -11.38 -3.54
N THR A 336 15.22 -10.93 -4.33
CA THR A 336 15.13 -11.22 -5.76
C THR A 336 14.61 -10.01 -6.51
N VAL A 337 15.36 -9.54 -7.50
CA VAL A 337 14.85 -8.62 -8.53
C VAL A 337 14.16 -9.45 -9.61
N PHE A 338 12.88 -9.23 -9.85
CA PHE A 338 12.05 -10.13 -10.67
C PHE A 338 11.50 -9.48 -11.96
N GLY A 339 11.71 -8.17 -12.15
CA GLY A 339 11.39 -7.48 -13.39
C GLY A 339 11.28 -5.98 -13.19
N ASN A 340 10.56 -5.29 -14.06
CA ASN A 340 10.38 -3.84 -14.01
C ASN A 340 8.93 -3.45 -13.71
N TRP A 341 8.72 -2.17 -13.39
CA TRP A 341 7.42 -1.60 -13.04
C TRP A 341 6.41 -1.62 -14.19
N LYS A 342 6.84 -1.62 -15.45
CA LYS A 342 5.93 -1.76 -16.59
C LYS A 342 5.12 -3.06 -16.50
N ASN A 343 5.81 -4.18 -16.23
CA ASN A 343 5.23 -5.51 -16.32
C ASN A 343 4.77 -6.07 -14.97
N TRP A 344 5.21 -5.48 -13.86
CA TRP A 344 4.94 -6.03 -12.54
C TRP A 344 4.26 -5.00 -11.64
N ASN A 345 3.02 -5.30 -11.28
CA ASN A 345 2.28 -4.45 -10.39
C ASN A 345 2.53 -4.84 -8.92
N TYR A 346 3.52 -4.20 -8.30
CA TYR A 346 3.83 -4.39 -6.89
C TYR A 346 2.71 -3.94 -5.94
N ASN A 347 1.71 -3.18 -6.43
CA ASN A 347 0.57 -2.80 -5.63
C ASN A 347 -0.49 -3.89 -5.54
N ASN A 348 -0.50 -4.86 -6.46
CA ASN A 348 -1.42 -6.00 -6.48
C ASN A 348 -0.70 -7.29 -6.10
N VAL A 349 -0.47 -7.41 -4.79
CA VAL A 349 0.31 -8.48 -4.17
C VAL A 349 -0.44 -9.12 -3.01
N PHE A 350 -0.45 -10.44 -2.95
CA PHE A 350 -1.12 -11.18 -1.88
C PHE A 350 -0.50 -12.56 -1.66
N VAL A 351 -0.80 -13.20 -0.54
CA VAL A 351 -0.25 -14.51 -0.16
C VAL A 351 -1.33 -15.59 -0.15
N THR A 352 -0.99 -16.76 -0.65
CA THR A 352 -1.80 -17.99 -0.55
C THR A 352 -0.92 -19.14 -0.08
N GLU A 353 -1.47 -20.35 0.11
CA GLU A 353 -0.69 -21.56 0.42
C GLU A 353 0.31 -21.86 -0.71
N GLU A 354 -0.04 -21.50 -1.95
CA GLU A 354 0.79 -21.73 -3.14
C GLU A 354 2.05 -20.85 -3.16
N GLY A 355 1.99 -19.63 -2.64
CA GLY A 355 3.09 -18.68 -2.80
C GLY A 355 2.77 -17.21 -2.55
N LEU A 356 3.75 -16.35 -2.85
CA LEU A 356 3.54 -14.91 -3.04
C LEU A 356 2.98 -14.71 -4.45
N ASN A 357 1.83 -14.08 -4.56
CA ASN A 357 1.14 -13.81 -5.81
C ASN A 357 1.35 -12.35 -6.16
N ILE A 358 1.79 -12.09 -7.39
CA ILE A 358 2.06 -10.75 -7.91
C ILE A 358 1.38 -10.65 -9.27
N GLU A 359 0.62 -9.59 -9.47
CA GLU A 359 0.05 -9.30 -10.78
C GLU A 359 1.15 -9.01 -11.82
N TYR A 360 0.97 -9.59 -13.00
CA TYR A 360 1.86 -9.46 -14.15
C TYR A 360 1.08 -8.93 -15.36
N LEU A 361 1.64 -7.93 -16.01
CA LEU A 361 1.12 -7.29 -17.22
C LEU A 361 2.01 -7.73 -18.40
N ASP A 362 1.44 -8.50 -19.31
CA ASP A 362 2.12 -8.91 -20.53
C ASP A 362 2.39 -7.70 -21.44
N ASP A 363 3.55 -7.69 -22.09
CA ASP A 363 3.93 -6.68 -23.08
C ASP A 363 2.98 -6.67 -24.29
N ASN A 364 2.31 -7.80 -24.56
CA ASN A 364 1.29 -7.89 -25.61
C ASN A 364 -0.04 -7.22 -25.25
N HIS A 365 -0.19 -6.71 -24.01
CA HIS A 365 -1.42 -6.10 -23.52
C HIS A 365 -2.64 -7.01 -23.75
N ASP A 366 -2.56 -8.27 -23.32
CA ASP A 366 -3.74 -9.14 -23.30
C ASP A 366 -4.74 -8.59 -22.26
N GLU A 367 -5.58 -7.67 -22.73
CA GLU A 367 -6.63 -7.03 -21.93
C GLU A 367 -7.73 -8.01 -21.51
N GLY A 368 -7.77 -9.21 -22.10
CA GLY A 368 -8.74 -10.24 -21.79
C GLY A 368 -8.45 -11.00 -20.50
N ASN A 369 -7.27 -10.84 -19.88
CA ASN A 369 -6.87 -11.64 -18.74
C ASN A 369 -6.22 -10.81 -17.61
N LEU A 370 -6.71 -10.98 -16.39
CA LEU A 370 -5.95 -10.65 -15.19
C LEU A 370 -4.95 -11.78 -14.93
N THR A 371 -3.66 -11.48 -15.10
CA THR A 371 -2.59 -12.48 -14.97
C THR A 371 -1.86 -12.32 -13.64
N ILE A 372 -1.77 -13.41 -12.87
CA ILE A 372 -1.07 -13.48 -11.59
C ILE A 372 0.05 -14.50 -11.69
N LYS A 373 1.28 -14.12 -11.33
CA LYS A 373 2.39 -15.07 -11.17
C LYS A 373 2.59 -15.40 -9.70
N VAL A 374 2.76 -16.69 -9.43
CA VAL A 374 2.97 -17.24 -8.09
C VAL A 374 4.46 -17.54 -7.90
N PHE A 375 5.02 -17.03 -6.82
CA PHE A 375 6.41 -17.19 -6.43
C PHE A 375 6.53 -18.05 -5.18
N ALA A 376 7.49 -18.96 -5.19
CA ALA A 376 7.87 -19.74 -4.03
C ALA A 376 9.30 -19.41 -3.59
N ILE A 377 9.53 -19.52 -2.28
CA ILE A 377 10.87 -19.45 -1.70
C ILE A 377 11.62 -20.73 -2.07
N LYS A 378 12.85 -20.56 -2.57
CA LYS A 378 13.79 -21.63 -2.89
C LYS A 378 15.09 -21.38 -2.14
N PRO A 379 15.76 -22.43 -1.62
CA PRO A 379 17.13 -22.28 -1.13
C PRO A 379 18.05 -21.84 -2.26
N LEU A 380 19.10 -21.08 -1.92
CA LEU A 380 20.17 -20.70 -2.85
C LEU A 380 21.14 -21.82 -3.14
#